data_AF-A0A6J2WXD9-F1
#
_entry.id   AF-A0A6J2WXD9-F1
#
_cell.length_a   1.000
_cell.length_b   1.000
_cell.length_c   1.000
_cell.angle_alpha   90.00
_cell.angle_beta   90.00
_cell.angle_gamma   90.00
#
_symmetry.space_group_name_H-M   'P 1'
#
loop_
_entity.id
_entity.type
_entity.pdbx_description
1 polymer ?
#
loop_
_entity_poly.entity_id
_entity_poly.type
_entity_poly.pdbx_seq_one_letter_code
_entity_poly.pdbx_strand_id
1 'polypeptide(L)'
;MTENPDEKFFDELAELEKLYTVFGGSAQEDVACAKVFWNSLSLQPPLESRLVSADIKQRLRIAKPPQSSNTAQKNTESCQRNDEFLQDLHLKQKQEERQRYTEMAKKRDQIIELLRKQRDERIKKEMLSLPHKTRKSGPERRPVPKTPPQADSQDIKDVEALQ
;
A
#
# COMPACT_ATOMS: atom_id res chain seq x y z
N MET A 1 18.16 -53.50 -29.12
CA MET A 1 17.57 -52.19 -28.78
C MET A 1 16.88 -52.38 -27.46
N THR A 2 17.60 -52.11 -26.37
CA THR A 2 17.08 -52.27 -25.01
C THR A 2 17.24 -50.90 -24.38
N GLU A 3 16.23 -50.05 -24.58
CA GLU A 3 16.20 -48.72 -23.98
C GLU A 3 15.91 -48.92 -22.49
N ASN A 4 16.84 -48.50 -21.63
CA ASN A 4 16.70 -48.63 -20.19
C ASN A 4 15.53 -47.74 -19.73
N PRO A 5 14.52 -48.29 -19.03
CA PRO A 5 13.36 -47.53 -18.58
C PRO A 5 13.71 -46.44 -17.55
N ASP A 6 14.89 -46.53 -16.92
CA ASP A 6 15.31 -45.62 -15.85
C ASP A 6 15.76 -44.25 -16.39
N GLU A 7 16.40 -44.16 -17.57
CA GLU A 7 16.86 -42.88 -18.14
C GLU A 7 15.69 -41.98 -18.56
N LYS A 8 14.62 -42.57 -19.11
CA LYS A 8 13.38 -41.85 -19.46
C LYS A 8 12.74 -41.18 -18.24
N PHE A 9 12.83 -41.84 -17.08
CA PHE A 9 12.23 -41.36 -15.84
C PHE A 9 12.97 -40.14 -15.27
N PHE A 10 14.31 -40.12 -15.38
CA PHE A 10 15.12 -38.98 -14.95
C PHE A 10 14.98 -37.78 -15.89
N ASP A 11 14.87 -38.02 -17.20
CA ASP A 11 14.60 -36.95 -18.17
C ASP A 11 13.22 -36.32 -17.95
N GLU A 12 12.19 -37.12 -17.66
CA GLU A 12 10.84 -36.63 -17.34
C GLU A 12 10.80 -35.85 -16.01
N LEU A 13 11.58 -36.27 -15.01
CA LEU A 13 11.73 -35.55 -13.75
C LEU A 13 12.44 -34.21 -13.94
N ALA A 14 13.46 -34.16 -14.79
CA ALA A 14 14.19 -32.94 -15.11
C ALA A 14 13.34 -31.96 -15.96
N GLU A 15 12.43 -32.46 -16.78
CA GLU A 15 11.40 -31.62 -17.41
C GLU A 15 10.38 -31.09 -16.41
N LEU A 16 9.95 -31.92 -15.46
CA LEU A 16 9.05 -31.49 -14.39
C LEU A 16 9.67 -30.41 -13.50
N GLU A 17 10.98 -30.49 -13.26
CA GLU A 17 11.74 -29.49 -12.51
C GLU A 17 11.83 -28.13 -13.22
N LYS A 18 11.74 -28.11 -14.54
CA LYS A 18 11.65 -26.85 -15.31
C LYS A 18 10.25 -26.22 -15.26
N LEU A 19 9.22 -26.99 -14.88
CA LEU A 19 7.82 -26.55 -14.85
C LEU A 19 7.41 -25.94 -13.50
N TYR A 20 8.21 -26.08 -12.45
CA TYR A 20 7.93 -25.48 -11.15
C TYR A 20 8.90 -24.36 -10.80
N THR A 21 8.40 -23.39 -10.02
CA THR A 21 9.22 -22.35 -9.40
C THR A 21 9.17 -22.55 -7.89
N VAL A 22 10.32 -22.82 -7.27
CA VAL A 22 10.44 -22.96 -5.81
C VAL A 22 11.03 -21.69 -5.22
N PHE A 23 10.35 -21.12 -4.23
CA PHE A 23 10.82 -19.96 -3.45
C PHE A 23 11.74 -20.41 -2.31
N GLY A 24 12.89 -20.97 -2.67
CA GLY A 24 13.91 -21.41 -1.70
C GLY A 24 14.62 -20.21 -1.07
N GLY A 25 14.62 -20.12 0.27
CA GLY A 25 15.28 -19.05 1.01
C GLY A 25 14.48 -17.75 1.18
N SER A 26 13.25 -17.68 0.64
CA SER A 26 12.33 -16.57 0.88
C SER A 26 11.67 -16.67 2.26
N ALA A 27 11.26 -15.52 2.82
CA ALA A 27 10.50 -15.50 4.06
C ALA A 27 9.13 -16.15 3.89
N GLN A 28 8.57 -16.70 4.97
CA GLN A 28 7.27 -17.39 4.93
C GLN A 28 6.13 -16.47 4.45
N GLU A 29 6.24 -15.17 4.74
CA GLU A 29 5.29 -14.14 4.32
C GLU A 29 5.30 -13.97 2.78
N ASP A 30 6.48 -13.94 2.18
CA ASP A 30 6.65 -13.82 0.72
C ASP A 30 6.12 -15.07 0.00
N VAL A 31 6.39 -16.26 0.56
CA VAL A 31 5.86 -17.52 0.03
C VAL A 31 4.33 -17.53 0.09
N ALA A 32 3.74 -17.04 1.18
CA ALA A 32 2.28 -16.92 1.31
C ALA A 32 1.71 -15.92 0.29
N CYS A 33 2.36 -14.77 0.11
CA CYS A 33 1.98 -13.76 -0.87
C CYS A 33 2.01 -14.30 -2.30
N ALA A 34 3.12 -14.95 -2.69
CA ALA A 34 3.27 -15.57 -4.00
C ALA A 34 2.18 -16.62 -4.27
N LYS A 35 1.85 -17.46 -3.27
CA LYS A 35 0.75 -18.44 -3.40
C LYS A 35 -0.59 -17.76 -3.69
N VAL A 36 -0.94 -16.72 -2.95
CA VAL A 36 -2.19 -15.98 -3.18
C VAL A 36 -2.20 -15.33 -4.56
N PHE A 37 -1.07 -14.73 -4.96
CA PHE A 37 -0.90 -14.11 -6.27
C PHE A 37 -1.10 -15.12 -7.41
N TRP A 38 -0.36 -16.22 -7.42
CA TRP A 38 -0.46 -17.23 -8.47
C TRP A 38 -1.84 -17.91 -8.49
N ASN A 39 -2.45 -18.13 -7.33
CA ASN A 39 -3.83 -18.63 -7.25
C ASN A 39 -4.81 -17.64 -7.90
N SER A 40 -4.61 -16.32 -7.73
CA SER A 40 -5.50 -15.31 -8.30
C SER A 40 -5.55 -15.29 -9.82
N LEU A 41 -4.47 -15.70 -10.50
CA LEU A 41 -4.43 -15.77 -11.98
C LEU A 41 -5.33 -16.88 -12.54
N SER A 42 -5.61 -17.91 -11.75
CA SER A 42 -6.54 -18.98 -12.14
C SER A 42 -8.01 -18.65 -11.87
N LEU A 43 -8.27 -17.60 -11.09
CA LEU A 43 -9.63 -17.17 -10.76
C LEU A 43 -10.21 -16.34 -11.91
N GLN A 44 -11.51 -16.47 -12.14
CA GLN A 44 -12.17 -15.55 -13.05
C GLN A 44 -12.10 -14.12 -12.47
N PRO A 45 -11.86 -13.10 -13.31
CA PRO A 45 -11.90 -11.72 -12.87
C PRO A 45 -13.24 -11.42 -12.17
N PRO A 46 -13.22 -10.66 -11.05
CA PRO A 46 -14.44 -10.24 -10.35
C PRO A 46 -15.44 -9.61 -11.32
N LEU A 47 -16.74 -9.79 -11.07
CA LEU A 47 -17.80 -9.30 -11.96
C LEU A 47 -17.68 -7.79 -12.26
N GLU A 48 -17.20 -7.02 -11.29
CA GLU A 48 -16.97 -5.57 -11.39
C GLU A 48 -15.83 -5.19 -12.35
N SER A 49 -14.90 -6.12 -12.59
CA SER A 49 -13.78 -5.94 -13.53
C SER A 49 -14.07 -6.50 -14.92
N ARG A 50 -15.24 -7.11 -15.13
CA ARG A 50 -15.62 -7.65 -16.45
C ARG A 50 -16.14 -6.52 -17.32
N LEU A 51 -15.51 -6.33 -18.48
CA LEU A 51 -15.93 -5.37 -19.52
C LEU A 51 -17.35 -5.65 -20.05
N VAL A 52 -17.85 -6.86 -19.85
CA VAL A 52 -19.17 -7.32 -20.30
C VAL A 52 -19.88 -7.96 -19.11
N SER A 53 -21.03 -7.41 -18.71
CA SER A 53 -21.86 -7.97 -17.64
C SER A 53 -22.29 -9.40 -17.99
N ALA A 54 -22.30 -10.30 -17.01
CA ALA A 54 -22.62 -11.72 -17.24
C ALA A 54 -24.07 -11.98 -17.71
N ASP A 55 -25.01 -11.08 -17.43
CA ASP A 55 -26.42 -11.19 -17.86
C ASP A 55 -26.85 -9.95 -18.65
N ILE A 56 -26.20 -9.66 -19.79
CA ILE A 56 -26.72 -8.69 -20.75
C ILE A 56 -27.84 -9.36 -21.57
N LYS A 57 -29.01 -9.51 -20.94
CA LYS A 57 -30.29 -9.69 -21.65
C LYS A 57 -30.83 -8.35 -22.18
N GLN A 58 -29.96 -7.38 -22.42
CA GLN A 58 -30.34 -6.20 -23.17
C GLN A 58 -30.46 -6.63 -24.64
N ARG A 59 -31.67 -7.06 -25.03
CA ARG A 59 -32.08 -7.13 -26.43
C ARG A 59 -32.09 -5.71 -26.98
N LEU A 60 -30.90 -5.18 -27.27
CA LEU A 60 -30.76 -4.02 -28.12
C LEU A 60 -31.45 -4.35 -29.45
N ARG A 61 -32.21 -3.39 -29.97
CA ARG A 61 -32.85 -3.55 -31.28
C ARG A 61 -31.79 -3.98 -32.29
N ILE A 62 -32.12 -4.99 -33.10
CA ILE A 62 -31.26 -5.46 -34.18
C ILE A 62 -30.91 -4.24 -35.05
N ALA A 63 -29.60 -3.97 -35.19
CA ALA A 63 -29.12 -2.87 -36.01
C ALA A 63 -29.65 -3.04 -37.44
N LYS A 64 -30.24 -1.98 -37.99
CA LYS A 64 -30.66 -1.96 -39.40
C LYS A 64 -29.39 -2.07 -40.27
N PRO A 65 -29.46 -2.76 -41.42
CA PRO A 65 -28.32 -2.83 -42.33
C PRO A 65 -27.87 -1.42 -42.72
N PRO A 66 -26.55 -1.17 -42.83
CA PRO A 66 -26.02 0.15 -43.12
C PRO A 66 -26.58 0.61 -44.47
N GLN A 67 -27.34 1.70 -44.44
CA GLN A 67 -27.56 2.49 -45.64
C GLN A 67 -26.18 3.00 -46.06
N SER A 68 -25.77 2.61 -47.26
CA SER A 68 -24.53 3.02 -47.90
C SER A 68 -24.49 4.54 -48.08
N SER A 69 -24.11 5.26 -47.03
CA SER A 69 -23.44 6.54 -47.15
C SER A 69 -22.00 6.30 -46.74
N ASN A 70 -21.11 6.29 -47.73
CA ASN A 70 -19.68 6.27 -47.55
C ASN A 70 -19.24 7.52 -46.75
N THR A 71 -19.23 7.42 -45.44
CA THR A 71 -18.52 8.35 -44.56
C THR A 71 -17.73 7.54 -43.55
N ALA A 72 -16.73 6.83 -44.06
CA ALA A 72 -15.57 6.44 -43.28
C ALA A 72 -14.78 7.73 -42.92
N GLN A 73 -15.36 8.57 -42.06
CA GLN A 73 -14.60 9.60 -41.37
C GLN A 73 -13.69 8.88 -40.38
N LYS A 74 -12.39 8.94 -40.64
CA LYS A 74 -11.35 8.53 -39.70
C LYS A 74 -11.52 9.36 -38.43
N ASN A 75 -12.13 8.78 -37.40
CA ASN A 75 -12.22 9.39 -36.07
C ASN A 75 -10.85 9.29 -35.39
N THR A 76 -9.90 10.12 -35.78
CA THR A 76 -8.62 10.31 -35.08
C THR A 76 -8.76 11.28 -33.90
N GLU A 77 -9.81 12.11 -33.89
CA GLU A 77 -10.06 13.15 -32.87
C GLU A 77 -10.59 12.60 -31.54
N SER A 78 -11.27 11.44 -31.54
CA SER A 78 -11.80 10.85 -30.31
C SER A 78 -10.72 10.29 -29.38
N CYS A 79 -9.54 9.96 -29.91
CA CYS A 79 -8.42 9.47 -29.11
C CYS A 79 -7.76 10.61 -28.30
N GLN A 80 -7.56 11.78 -28.91
CA GLN A 80 -6.89 12.94 -28.26
C GLN A 80 -7.71 13.53 -27.10
N ARG A 81 -9.05 13.56 -27.25
CA ARG A 81 -9.95 14.09 -26.21
C ARG A 81 -9.94 13.27 -24.91
N ASN A 82 -9.60 11.98 -25.00
CA ASN A 82 -9.50 11.10 -23.84
C ASN A 82 -8.18 11.31 -23.07
N ASP A 83 -7.09 11.64 -23.75
CA ASP A 83 -5.79 11.88 -23.10
C ASP A 83 -5.79 13.15 -22.23
N GLU A 84 -6.41 14.23 -22.70
CA GLU A 84 -6.55 15.48 -21.90
C GLU A 84 -7.39 15.25 -20.65
N PHE A 85 -8.47 14.48 -20.76
CA PHE A 85 -9.34 14.14 -19.63
C PHE A 85 -8.60 13.30 -18.58
N LEU A 86 -7.79 12.32 -19.01
CA LEU A 86 -6.98 11.51 -18.11
C LEU A 86 -5.90 12.33 -17.41
N GLN A 87 -5.27 13.29 -18.10
CA GLN A 87 -4.29 14.19 -17.51
C GLN A 87 -4.92 15.13 -16.47
N ASP A 88 -6.10 15.67 -16.75
CA ASP A 88 -6.83 16.54 -15.81
C ASP A 88 -7.26 15.76 -14.55
N LEU A 89 -7.77 14.54 -14.72
CA LEU A 89 -8.10 13.65 -13.59
C LEU A 89 -6.89 13.39 -12.70
N HIS A 90 -5.74 13.06 -13.31
CA HIS A 90 -4.50 12.79 -12.58
C HIS A 90 -3.97 14.05 -11.87
N LEU A 91 -4.06 15.23 -12.50
CA LEU A 91 -3.68 16.49 -11.87
C LEU A 91 -4.57 16.81 -10.66
N LYS A 92 -5.88 16.59 -10.80
CA LYS A 92 -6.86 16.78 -9.74
C LYS A 92 -6.59 15.83 -8.56
N GLN A 93 -6.32 14.55 -8.82
CA GLN A 93 -5.97 13.59 -7.79
C GLN A 93 -4.72 14.03 -7.00
N LYS A 94 -3.66 14.48 -7.69
CA LYS A 94 -2.47 15.03 -7.04
C LYS A 94 -2.77 16.27 -6.20
N GLN A 95 -3.67 17.14 -6.65
CA GLN A 95 -4.06 18.32 -5.91
C GLN A 95 -4.83 17.97 -4.64
N GLU A 96 -5.79 17.05 -4.72
CA GLU A 96 -6.54 16.55 -3.57
C GLU A 96 -5.62 15.90 -2.54
N GLU A 97 -4.65 15.10 -2.99
CA GLU A 97 -3.66 14.49 -2.11
C GLU A 97 -2.79 15.55 -1.39
N ARG A 98 -2.30 16.57 -2.12
CA ARG A 98 -1.56 17.69 -1.50
C ARG A 98 -2.41 18.43 -0.46
N GLN A 99 -3.67 18.68 -0.76
CA GLN A 99 -4.59 19.34 0.17
C GLN A 99 -4.78 18.50 1.43
N ARG A 100 -5.01 17.19 1.27
CA ARG A 100 -5.15 16.24 2.38
C ARG A 100 -3.94 16.26 3.31
N TYR A 101 -2.72 16.20 2.77
CA TYR A 101 -1.51 16.27 3.60
C TYR A 101 -1.33 17.63 4.27
N THR A 102 -1.72 18.71 3.59
CA THR A 102 -1.68 20.07 4.17
C THR A 102 -2.61 20.18 5.37
N GLU A 103 -3.81 19.61 5.29
CA GLU A 103 -4.74 19.57 6.42
C GLU A 103 -4.23 18.70 7.57
N MET A 104 -3.63 17.54 7.27
CA MET A 104 -3.01 16.68 8.28
C MET A 104 -1.88 17.39 9.01
N ALA A 105 -1.03 18.13 8.29
CA ALA A 105 0.04 18.94 8.88
C ALA A 105 -0.51 20.00 9.82
N LYS A 106 -1.53 20.75 9.39
CA LYS A 106 -2.21 21.75 10.25
C LYS A 106 -2.78 21.13 11.52
N LYS A 107 -3.42 19.95 11.43
CA LYS A 107 -3.94 19.24 12.61
C LYS A 107 -2.81 18.81 13.54
N ARG A 108 -1.69 18.32 13.00
CA ARG A 108 -0.50 17.97 13.78
C ARG A 108 0.05 19.18 14.53
N ASP A 109 0.14 20.34 13.88
CA ASP A 109 0.63 21.57 14.50
C ASP A 109 -0.28 22.02 15.66
N GLN A 110 -1.60 21.94 15.48
CA GLN A 110 -2.58 22.23 16.54
C GLN A 110 -2.42 21.31 17.76
N ILE A 111 -2.19 20.00 17.53
CA ILE A 111 -1.94 19.05 18.61
C ILE A 111 -0.65 19.39 19.35
N ILE A 112 0.43 19.70 18.62
CA ILE A 112 1.71 20.08 19.21
C ILE A 112 1.56 21.35 20.06
N GLU A 113 0.85 22.36 19.56
CA GLU A 113 0.59 23.60 20.30
C GLU A 113 -0.21 23.35 21.58
N LEU A 114 -1.25 22.50 21.51
CA LEU A 114 -2.03 22.11 22.69
C LEU A 114 -1.16 21.43 23.74
N LEU A 115 -0.31 20.47 23.33
CA LEU A 115 0.61 19.77 24.24
C LEU A 115 1.62 20.71 24.89
N ARG A 116 2.12 21.71 24.14
CA ARG A 116 3.00 22.76 24.70
C ARG A 116 2.28 23.55 25.78
N LYS A 117 1.05 24.01 25.52
CA LYS A 117 0.22 24.73 26.52
C LYS A 117 -0.02 23.90 27.78
N GLN A 118 -0.40 22.63 27.62
CA GLN A 118 -0.59 21.72 28.76
C GLN A 118 0.68 21.54 29.58
N ARG A 119 1.84 21.42 28.91
CA ARG A 119 3.14 21.32 29.58
C ARG A 119 3.45 22.58 30.38
N ASP A 120 3.23 23.76 29.80
CA ASP A 120 3.50 25.04 30.47
C ASP A 120 2.58 25.25 31.68
N GLU A 121 1.30 24.90 31.55
CA GLU A 121 0.35 24.92 32.67
C GLU A 121 0.77 23.98 33.79
N ARG A 122 1.20 22.76 33.45
CA ARG A 122 1.72 21.79 34.41
C ARG A 122 2.94 22.36 35.14
N ILE A 123 3.92 22.89 34.41
CA ILE A 123 5.12 23.51 34.99
C ILE A 123 4.73 24.64 35.94
N LYS A 124 3.83 25.53 35.54
CA LYS A 124 3.34 26.64 36.37
C LYS A 124 2.69 26.15 37.68
N LYS A 125 1.85 25.11 37.61
CA LYS A 125 1.24 24.50 38.81
C LYS A 125 2.30 23.85 39.71
N GLU A 126 3.25 23.13 39.12
CA GLU A 126 4.36 22.53 39.86
C GLU A 126 5.18 23.61 40.59
N MET A 127 5.54 24.72 39.93
CA MET A 127 6.28 25.84 40.53
C MET A 127 5.60 26.42 41.77
N LEU A 128 4.27 26.56 41.75
CA LEU A 128 3.50 27.07 42.89
C LEU A 128 3.34 26.03 44.02
N SER A 129 3.22 24.75 43.66
CA SER A 129 3.03 23.66 44.62
C SER A 129 4.34 23.17 45.27
N LEU A 130 5.48 23.36 44.61
CA LEU A 130 6.81 22.93 45.05
C LEU A 130 7.13 23.38 46.50
N PRO A 131 6.89 24.65 46.88
CA PRO A 131 7.09 25.11 48.26
C PRO A 131 6.10 24.55 49.29
N HIS A 132 4.90 24.11 48.87
CA HIS A 132 3.81 23.66 49.74
C HIS A 132 3.66 22.13 49.78
N LYS A 133 4.52 21.37 49.09
CA LYS A 133 4.52 19.91 49.17
C LYS A 133 4.98 19.47 50.55
N THR A 134 4.03 19.10 51.41
CA THR A 134 4.32 18.42 52.67
C THR A 134 5.10 17.15 52.33
N ARG A 135 6.29 17.02 52.93
CA ARG A 135 7.20 15.88 52.76
C ARG A 135 6.58 14.64 53.43
N LYS A 136 5.52 14.07 52.86
CA LYS A 136 5.01 12.77 53.28
C LYS A 136 6.05 11.72 52.94
N SER A 137 6.64 11.18 54.01
CA SER A 137 7.59 10.09 54.12
C SER A 137 7.42 8.94 53.11
N GLY A 138 8.56 8.49 52.55
CA GLY A 138 8.72 7.14 52.01
C GLY A 138 9.51 7.09 50.70
N PRO A 139 10.67 6.40 50.63
CA PRO A 139 11.35 6.11 49.38
C PRO A 139 10.65 4.93 48.70
N GLU A 140 9.47 5.14 48.13
CA GLU A 140 8.95 4.20 47.15
C GLU A 140 9.69 4.45 45.83
N ARG A 141 10.85 3.80 45.71
CA ARG A 141 11.59 3.75 44.46
C ARG A 141 10.65 3.14 43.43
N ARG A 142 10.13 3.96 42.51
CA ARG A 142 9.60 3.44 41.25
C ARG A 142 10.70 2.54 40.66
N PRO A 143 10.42 1.27 40.30
CA PRO A 143 11.40 0.46 39.61
C PRO A 143 11.75 1.17 38.31
N VAL A 144 13.00 1.65 38.25
CA VAL A 144 13.60 2.17 37.03
C VAL A 144 13.66 1.00 36.05
N PRO A 145 13.05 1.07 34.86
CA PRO A 145 13.31 0.09 33.81
C PRO A 145 14.81 0.08 33.55
N LYS A 146 15.47 -1.06 33.76
CA LYS A 146 16.92 -1.23 33.57
C LYS A 146 17.27 -1.38 32.08
N THR A 147 16.77 -0.51 31.23
CA THR A 147 17.15 -0.46 29.81
C THR A 147 17.65 0.94 29.48
N PRO A 148 18.94 1.10 29.17
CA PRO A 148 19.47 2.39 28.74
C PRO A 148 18.90 2.78 27.35
N PRO A 149 18.88 4.08 27.00
CA PRO A 149 18.33 4.62 25.75
C PRO A 149 19.29 4.41 24.55
N GLN A 150 19.82 3.20 24.41
CA GLN A 150 20.80 2.89 23.37
C GLN A 150 20.16 2.76 21.98
N ALA A 151 18.86 2.44 21.91
CA ALA A 151 18.10 2.34 20.67
C ALA A 151 17.98 3.70 19.96
N ASP A 152 17.63 4.75 20.69
CA ASP A 152 17.44 6.09 20.12
C ASP A 152 18.73 6.67 19.54
N SER A 153 19.91 6.31 20.08
CA SER A 153 21.20 6.79 19.57
C SER A 153 21.63 6.11 18.28
N GLN A 154 21.13 4.91 17.99
CA GLN A 154 21.48 4.21 16.75
C GLN A 154 20.65 4.76 15.58
N ASP A 155 19.35 4.94 15.81
CA ASP A 155 18.44 5.52 14.81
C ASP A 155 18.88 6.93 14.37
N ILE A 156 19.39 7.75 15.29
CA ILE A 156 19.93 9.09 14.97
C ILE A 156 21.16 8.99 14.07
N LYS A 157 22.07 8.05 14.35
CA LYS A 157 23.29 7.86 13.55
C LYS A 157 22.99 7.31 12.16
N ASP A 158 22.02 6.41 12.06
CA ASP A 158 21.63 5.79 10.80
C ASP A 158 20.99 6.83 9.85
N VAL A 159 20.25 7.81 10.39
CA VAL A 159 19.73 8.96 9.62
C VAL A 159 20.84 9.91 9.17
N GLU A 160 21.82 10.22 10.04
CA GLU A 160 22.96 11.07 9.67
C GLU A 160 23.86 10.42 8.61
N ALA A 161 23.99 9.09 8.59
CA ALA A 161 24.82 8.36 7.63
C ALA A 161 24.25 8.34 6.18
N LEU A 162 23.02 8.76 5.98
CA LEU A 162 22.33 8.79 4.68
C LEU A 162 22.31 10.19 4.04
N GLN A 163 22.87 11.21 4.69
CA GLN A 163 23.06 12.56 4.14
C GLN A 163 24.43 12.75 3.50
#